data_AF-A0A7X6YN11-F1
#
_entry.id   AF-A0A7X6YN11-F1
#
_cell.length_a   1.000
_cell.length_b   1.000
_cell.length_c   1.000
_cell.angle_alpha   90.00
_cell.angle_beta   90.00
_cell.angle_gamma   90.00
#
_symmetry.space_group_name_H-M   'P 1'
#
loop_
_entity.id
_entity.type
_entity.pdbx_description
1 polymer ?
#
loop_
_entity_poly.entity_id
_entity_poly.type
_entity_poly.pdbx_seq_one_letter_code
_entity_poly.pdbx_strand_id
1 'polypeptide(L)'
;MKLEQNDSPLLFSNTELPDIFFTEYLSQSNGDYIKVYLYILFLSKYEKDVKINDLSKKLELDFKIIQEAIKYWEELGVITKKNTGYVINNLQEIELHKLYKPKVALSADSLKQTAQNQYRAKAIENINNEFFQGIMSPSWYSDIDLWFKKYAFDEEVMIALFRYCFNRSALHRNYIQAVADAWFKNNIKTFNDLDRYYEKQEKLNILYKSISKKLGYNRQLTQYEQAYIEKWSIDFEFSLDIIEIALKKTTSKSNPNFDYLNKLLTDWHDRGFKNVAEIESFLSQLKQKRKDIKVLEKNSGYKNYEQRKYDNLDSLYANFNL
;
A
#
# COMPACT_ATOMS: atom_id res chain seq x y z
N MET A 1 58.85 10.61 -25.12
CA MET A 1 58.45 9.31 -25.70
C MET A 1 56.94 9.32 -25.80
N LYS A 2 56.37 9.33 -27.00
CA LYS A 2 54.93 9.10 -27.19
C LYS A 2 54.70 7.59 -27.06
N LEU A 3 53.86 7.21 -26.11
CA LEU A 3 53.37 5.85 -25.96
C LEU A 3 51.98 5.83 -26.61
N GLU A 4 51.78 4.94 -27.56
CA GLU A 4 50.47 4.72 -28.20
C GLU A 4 49.89 3.40 -27.65
N GLN A 5 48.61 3.43 -27.29
CA GLN A 5 47.88 2.24 -26.89
C GLN A 5 47.48 1.48 -28.17
N ASN A 6 47.54 0.15 -28.13
CA ASN A 6 47.16 -0.67 -29.27
C ASN A 6 45.64 -0.60 -29.46
N ASP A 7 45.17 -0.06 -30.59
CA ASP A 7 43.75 -0.01 -30.92
C ASP A 7 43.20 -1.44 -31.03
N SER A 8 42.50 -1.89 -29.99
CA SER A 8 41.89 -3.21 -29.99
C SER A 8 40.73 -3.22 -30.99
N PRO A 9 40.66 -4.19 -31.92
CA PRO A 9 39.53 -4.34 -32.83
C PRO A 9 38.20 -4.35 -32.06
N LEU A 10 37.12 -3.89 -32.69
CA LEU A 10 35.77 -3.88 -32.08
C LEU A 10 35.40 -5.25 -31.48
N LEU A 11 35.87 -6.34 -32.10
CA LEU A 11 35.67 -7.72 -31.65
C LEU A 11 36.19 -8.00 -30.23
N PHE A 12 37.23 -7.27 -29.80
CA PHE A 12 37.86 -7.43 -28.48
C PHE A 12 37.55 -6.27 -27.53
N SER A 13 36.60 -5.40 -27.90
CA SER A 13 36.21 -4.25 -27.10
C SER A 13 35.04 -4.57 -26.16
N ASN A 14 35.14 -4.12 -24.92
CA ASN A 14 34.10 -4.27 -23.90
C ASN A 14 33.49 -2.92 -23.49
N THR A 15 32.21 -2.88 -23.15
CA THR A 15 31.59 -1.72 -22.50
C THR A 15 31.44 -2.03 -21.02
N GLU A 16 32.13 -1.27 -20.17
CA GLU A 16 32.12 -1.49 -18.72
C GLU A 16 30.91 -0.81 -18.07
N LEU A 17 30.33 -1.49 -17.09
CA LEU A 17 29.25 -0.96 -16.25
C LEU A 17 29.68 -1.09 -14.79
N PRO A 18 29.58 -0.04 -13.99
CA PRO A 18 29.87 -0.14 -12.56
C PRO A 18 28.76 -0.92 -11.86
N ASP A 19 29.10 -1.72 -10.84
CA ASP A 19 28.15 -2.54 -10.07
C ASP A 19 27.01 -1.72 -9.44
N ILE A 20 27.25 -0.43 -9.19
CA ILE A 20 26.23 0.51 -8.73
C ILE A 20 25.05 0.63 -9.69
N PHE A 21 25.28 0.42 -10.99
CA PHE A 21 24.20 0.35 -11.99
C PHE A 21 23.23 -0.80 -11.66
N PHE A 22 23.75 -1.98 -11.37
CA PHE A 22 22.94 -3.17 -11.10
C PHE A 22 22.19 -3.05 -9.78
N THR A 23 22.84 -2.50 -8.77
CA THR A 23 22.30 -2.44 -7.40
C THR A 23 21.33 -1.26 -7.18
N GLU A 24 21.51 -0.13 -7.87
CA GLU A 24 20.65 1.06 -7.69
C GLU A 24 19.69 1.34 -8.85
N TYR A 25 20.11 1.11 -10.10
CA TYR A 25 19.39 1.61 -11.27
C TYR A 25 18.64 0.52 -12.02
N LEU A 26 19.23 -0.65 -12.22
CA LEU A 26 18.69 -1.71 -13.08
C LEU A 26 17.28 -2.15 -12.64
N SER A 27 17.07 -2.43 -11.36
CA SER A 27 15.81 -2.98 -10.85
C SER A 27 14.65 -1.97 -10.85
N GLN A 28 14.96 -0.67 -10.84
CA GLN A 28 13.97 0.42 -10.79
C GLN A 28 13.62 0.96 -12.18
N SER A 29 14.47 0.69 -13.17
CA SER A 29 14.31 1.18 -14.53
C SER A 29 13.47 0.25 -15.39
N ASN A 30 12.69 0.82 -16.31
CA ASN A 30 12.02 0.05 -17.35
C ASN A 30 13.06 -0.65 -18.25
N GLY A 31 12.79 -1.90 -18.66
CA GLY A 31 13.64 -2.67 -19.57
C GLY A 31 14.00 -1.95 -20.87
N ASP A 32 13.04 -1.23 -21.46
CA ASP A 32 13.28 -0.42 -22.67
C ASP A 32 14.22 0.75 -22.38
N TYR A 33 14.11 1.35 -21.20
CA TYR A 33 14.94 2.49 -20.81
C TYR A 33 16.38 2.03 -20.54
N ILE A 34 16.55 0.83 -19.97
CA ILE A 34 17.85 0.17 -19.83
C ILE A 34 18.46 -0.10 -21.20
N LYS A 35 17.69 -0.64 -22.15
CA LYS A 35 18.15 -0.88 -23.52
C LYS A 35 18.67 0.40 -24.18
N VAL A 36 17.95 1.51 -24.00
CA VAL A 36 18.37 2.84 -24.47
C VAL A 36 19.66 3.29 -23.79
N TYR A 37 19.76 3.21 -22.46
CA TYR A 37 20.95 3.61 -21.72
C TYR A 37 22.20 2.82 -22.13
N LEU A 38 22.10 1.50 -22.18
CA LEU A 38 23.22 0.62 -22.56
C LEU A 38 23.74 0.94 -23.97
N TYR A 39 22.83 1.23 -24.90
CA TYR A 39 23.22 1.58 -26.26
C TYR A 39 23.85 2.97 -26.36
N ILE A 40 23.32 3.96 -25.62
CA ILE A 40 23.92 5.30 -25.54
C ILE A 40 25.31 5.23 -24.89
N LEU A 41 25.49 4.44 -23.83
CA LEU A 41 26.79 4.20 -23.20
C LEU A 41 27.79 3.54 -24.14
N PHE A 42 27.34 2.54 -24.91
CA PHE A 42 28.17 1.94 -25.95
C PHE A 42 28.62 2.97 -26.99
N LEU A 43 27.71 3.81 -27.50
CA LEU A 43 28.04 4.82 -28.51
C LEU A 43 28.96 5.92 -27.96
N SER A 44 28.79 6.33 -26.70
CA SER A 44 29.64 7.36 -26.09
C SER A 44 31.09 6.93 -25.98
N LYS A 45 31.37 5.63 -25.80
CA LYS A 45 32.73 5.09 -25.79
C LYS A 45 33.50 5.40 -27.08
N TYR A 46 32.80 5.51 -28.20
CA TYR A 46 33.37 5.75 -29.53
C TYR A 46 33.14 7.17 -30.03
N GLU A 47 32.69 8.06 -29.15
CA GLU A 47 32.38 9.46 -29.47
C GLU A 47 31.45 9.58 -30.70
N LYS A 48 30.46 8.69 -30.79
CA LYS A 48 29.50 8.67 -31.90
C LYS A 48 28.24 9.45 -31.58
N ASP A 49 27.88 10.31 -32.51
CA ASP A 49 26.59 11.00 -32.50
C ASP A 49 25.48 10.10 -33.04
N VAL A 50 24.29 10.22 -32.46
CA VAL A 50 23.10 9.51 -32.93
C VAL A 50 21.87 10.41 -32.79
N LYS A 51 21.01 10.40 -33.82
CA LYS A 51 19.72 11.08 -33.76
C LYS A 51 18.70 10.18 -33.08
N ILE A 52 17.72 10.77 -32.41
CA ILE A 52 16.64 10.04 -31.72
C ILE A 52 15.88 9.11 -32.69
N ASN A 53 15.66 9.54 -33.94
CA ASN A 53 15.04 8.71 -34.98
C ASN A 53 15.86 7.47 -35.32
N ASP A 54 17.19 7.58 -35.32
CA ASP A 54 18.08 6.47 -35.62
C ASP A 54 18.16 5.50 -34.42
N LEU A 55 18.12 6.02 -33.19
CA LEU A 55 17.96 5.20 -31.98
C LEU A 55 16.68 4.38 -32.01
N SER A 56 15.55 5.00 -32.36
CA SER A 56 14.25 4.33 -32.47
C SER A 56 14.31 3.14 -33.45
N LYS A 57 14.84 3.37 -34.66
CA LYS A 57 15.00 2.31 -35.66
C LYS A 57 15.97 1.23 -35.21
N LYS A 58 17.11 1.62 -34.62
CA LYS A 58 18.18 0.69 -34.25
C LYS A 58 17.84 -0.19 -33.06
N LEU A 59 17.06 0.35 -32.12
CA LEU A 59 16.61 -0.36 -30.92
C LEU A 59 15.24 -1.01 -31.09
N GLU A 60 14.57 -0.81 -32.23
CA GLU A 60 13.22 -1.29 -32.50
C GLU A 60 12.24 -0.84 -31.41
N LEU A 61 12.35 0.43 -31.00
CA LEU A 61 11.50 1.06 -29.99
C LEU A 61 10.80 2.27 -30.59
N ASP A 62 9.57 2.53 -30.14
CA ASP A 62 8.84 3.73 -30.54
C ASP A 62 9.61 5.00 -30.19
N PHE A 63 9.55 5.99 -31.08
CA PHE A 63 10.22 7.27 -30.88
C PHE A 63 9.87 7.92 -29.54
N LYS A 64 8.60 7.81 -29.11
CA LYS A 64 8.11 8.31 -27.83
C LYS A 64 8.81 7.63 -26.64
N ILE A 65 9.01 6.31 -26.70
CA ILE A 65 9.70 5.55 -25.64
C ILE A 65 11.15 6.02 -25.51
N ILE A 66 11.85 6.27 -26.63
CA ILE A 66 13.22 6.80 -26.59
C ILE A 66 13.26 8.17 -25.90
N GLN A 67 12.31 9.06 -26.22
CA GLN A 67 12.24 10.39 -25.60
C GLN A 67 11.98 10.31 -24.09
N GLU A 68 11.04 9.45 -23.67
CA GLU A 68 10.74 9.21 -22.26
C GLU A 68 11.93 8.59 -21.52
N ALA A 69 12.65 7.64 -22.14
CA ALA A 69 13.85 7.04 -21.59
C ALA A 69 14.96 8.08 -21.36
N ILE A 70 15.26 8.92 -22.35
CA ILE A 70 16.26 10.00 -22.22
C ILE A 70 15.85 10.95 -21.09
N LYS A 71 14.58 11.37 -21.05
CA LYS A 71 14.08 12.24 -20.00
C LYS A 71 14.21 11.60 -18.61
N TYR A 72 13.88 10.31 -18.48
CA TYR A 72 14.02 9.56 -17.24
C TYR A 72 15.47 9.54 -16.73
N TRP A 73 16.44 9.23 -17.59
CA TRP A 73 17.85 9.23 -17.22
C TRP A 73 18.39 10.64 -16.92
N GLU A 74 17.83 11.67 -17.56
CA GLU A 74 18.13 13.08 -17.28
C GLU A 74 17.61 13.49 -15.89
N GLU A 75 16.38 13.11 -15.55
CA GLU A 75 15.78 13.37 -14.23
C GLU A 75 16.55 12.69 -13.09
N LEU A 76 17.12 11.50 -13.34
CA LEU A 76 18.01 10.82 -12.39
C LEU A 76 19.42 11.41 -12.34
N GLY A 77 19.75 12.35 -13.23
CA GLY A 77 21.08 12.93 -13.37
C GLY A 77 22.13 11.96 -13.94
N VAL A 78 21.71 10.81 -14.47
CA VAL A 78 22.60 9.82 -15.12
C VAL A 78 23.12 10.36 -16.44
N ILE A 79 22.29 11.11 -17.17
CA ILE A 79 22.72 11.90 -18.32
C ILE A 79 22.43 13.38 -18.09
N THR A 80 23.23 14.26 -18.68
CA THR A 80 23.02 15.71 -18.61
C THR A 80 23.02 16.29 -20.01
N LYS A 81 21.96 17.03 -20.33
CA LYS A 81 21.82 17.73 -21.59
C LYS A 81 22.81 18.90 -21.66
N LYS A 82 23.52 18.98 -22.78
CA LYS A 82 24.40 20.09 -23.17
C LYS A 82 23.81 20.82 -24.38
N ASN A 83 24.38 21.97 -24.72
CA ASN A 83 23.99 22.76 -25.89
C ASN A 83 24.02 21.96 -27.21
N THR A 84 24.95 21.00 -27.31
CA THR A 84 25.19 20.22 -28.54
C THR A 84 25.04 18.71 -28.35
N GLY A 85 24.37 18.24 -27.30
CA GLY A 85 24.18 16.80 -27.07
C GLY A 85 23.91 16.42 -25.61
N TYR A 86 24.42 15.27 -25.19
CA TYR A 86 24.32 14.78 -23.83
C TYR A 86 25.69 14.29 -23.34
N VAL A 87 25.90 14.35 -22.02
CA VAL A 87 27.01 13.67 -21.36
C VAL A 87 26.45 12.62 -20.42
N ILE A 88 27.09 11.46 -20.42
CA ILE A 88 26.85 10.40 -19.44
C ILE A 88 27.72 10.70 -18.23
N ASN A 89 27.08 10.83 -17.08
CA ASN A 89 27.75 11.15 -15.82
C ASN A 89 28.25 9.89 -15.14
N ASN A 90 29.26 10.03 -14.28
CA ASN A 90 29.79 8.92 -13.51
C ASN A 90 28.80 8.52 -12.40
N LEU A 91 28.20 7.32 -12.52
CA LEU A 91 27.24 6.80 -11.56
C LEU A 91 27.81 6.70 -10.14
N GLN A 92 29.08 6.33 -10.00
CA GLN A 92 29.73 6.20 -8.70
C GLN A 92 29.89 7.57 -8.03
N GLU A 93 30.23 8.62 -8.78
CA GLU A 93 30.30 9.98 -8.26
C GLU A 93 28.93 10.52 -7.87
N ILE A 94 27.89 10.23 -8.67
CA ILE A 94 26.51 10.62 -8.34
C ILE A 94 26.10 10.00 -6.99
N GLU A 95 26.30 8.70 -6.81
CA GLU A 95 25.95 8.02 -5.55
C GLU A 95 26.83 8.48 -4.39
N LEU A 96 28.13 8.70 -4.62
CA LEU A 96 29.02 9.26 -3.61
C LEU A 96 28.52 10.64 -3.16
N HIS A 97 28.15 11.51 -4.09
CA HIS A 97 27.60 12.82 -3.75
C HIS A 97 26.26 12.73 -3.00
N LYS A 98 25.40 11.74 -3.30
CA LYS A 98 24.17 11.51 -2.51
C LYS A 98 24.48 11.08 -1.07
N LEU A 99 25.52 10.25 -0.88
CA LEU A 99 25.96 9.82 0.44
C LEU A 99 26.62 10.94 1.26
N TYR A 100 27.40 11.82 0.62
CA TYR A 100 28.23 12.83 1.30
C TYR A 100 27.68 14.27 1.25
N LYS A 101 26.64 14.59 0.47
CA LYS A 101 25.92 15.88 0.61
C LYS A 101 25.42 16.01 2.05
N PRO A 102 25.64 17.17 2.70
CA PRO A 102 25.78 17.23 4.15
C PRO A 102 24.48 16.88 4.89
N LYS A 103 24.42 15.66 5.42
CA LYS A 103 23.79 15.38 6.73
C LYS A 103 24.72 15.89 7.85
N VAL A 104 25.11 17.17 7.81
CA VAL A 104 25.90 17.87 8.86
C VAL A 104 25.06 18.15 10.12
N ALA A 105 23.90 17.50 10.27
CA ALA A 105 23.06 17.56 11.46
C ALA A 105 22.98 16.22 12.22
N LEU A 106 24.04 15.41 12.20
CA LEU A 106 24.20 14.30 13.16
C LEU A 106 25.52 14.50 13.91
N SER A 107 25.52 15.50 14.78
CA SER A 107 26.53 15.77 15.79
C SER A 107 26.61 14.63 16.82
N ALA A 108 27.82 14.16 17.10
CA ALA A 108 28.38 13.61 18.36
C ALA A 108 27.58 12.63 19.27
N ASP A 109 26.32 12.28 18.98
CA ASP A 109 25.51 11.34 19.76
C ASP A 109 25.62 9.88 19.29
N SER A 110 26.36 9.63 18.20
CA SER A 110 26.59 8.29 17.63
C SER A 110 27.43 7.34 18.50
N LEU A 111 27.91 7.80 19.66
CA LEU A 111 28.75 7.02 20.58
C LEU A 111 27.97 6.34 21.73
N LYS A 112 26.64 6.47 21.82
CA LYS A 112 25.85 5.95 22.97
C LYS A 112 25.11 4.60 22.76
N GLN A 113 25.30 3.85 21.67
CA GLN A 113 24.48 2.66 21.38
C GLN A 113 25.26 1.40 20.94
N THR A 114 26.31 0.96 21.64
CA THR A 114 27.12 -0.19 21.19
C THR A 114 26.31 -1.50 21.04
N ALA A 115 25.36 -1.80 21.93
CA ALA A 115 24.54 -3.01 21.85
C ALA A 115 23.37 -2.88 20.84
N GLN A 116 22.65 -1.76 20.86
CA GLN A 116 21.53 -1.52 19.94
C GLN A 116 22.00 -1.39 18.48
N ASN A 117 23.20 -0.83 18.27
CA ASN A 117 23.84 -0.83 16.96
C ASN A 117 24.23 -2.25 16.52
N GLN A 118 24.57 -3.15 17.45
CA GLN A 118 24.92 -4.54 17.12
C GLN A 118 23.69 -5.34 16.68
N TYR A 119 22.55 -5.21 17.36
CA TYR A 119 21.31 -5.89 16.96
C TYR A 119 20.78 -5.36 15.64
N ARG A 120 20.80 -4.03 15.44
CA ARG A 120 20.46 -3.43 14.14
C ARG A 120 21.40 -3.86 13.02
N ALA A 121 22.71 -3.94 13.28
CA ALA A 121 23.67 -4.42 12.29
C ALA A 121 23.35 -5.87 11.86
N LYS A 122 23.03 -6.75 12.81
CA LYS A 122 22.58 -8.13 12.49
C LYS A 122 21.29 -8.16 11.71
N ALA A 123 20.32 -7.30 12.03
CA ALA A 123 19.06 -7.22 11.29
C ALA A 123 19.30 -6.76 9.85
N ILE A 124 20.14 -5.75 9.64
CA ILE A 124 20.53 -5.25 8.32
C ILE A 124 21.29 -6.32 7.54
N GLU A 125 22.19 -7.06 8.19
CA GLU A 125 22.91 -8.19 7.58
C GLU A 125 21.94 -9.30 7.14
N ASN A 126 20.96 -9.64 7.98
CA ASN A 126 19.92 -10.60 7.63
C ASN A 126 19.10 -10.11 6.42
N ILE A 127 18.66 -8.85 6.43
CA ILE A 127 17.95 -8.23 5.31
C ILE A 127 18.77 -8.31 4.02
N ASN A 128 20.06 -7.98 4.07
CA ASN A 128 20.97 -8.06 2.93
C ASN A 128 21.05 -9.49 2.37
N ASN A 129 21.29 -10.47 3.24
CA ASN A 129 21.48 -11.86 2.84
C ASN A 129 20.17 -12.49 2.33
N GLU A 130 19.05 -12.24 3.00
CA GLU A 130 17.76 -12.86 2.69
C GLU A 130 17.10 -12.24 1.46
N PHE A 131 17.17 -10.91 1.29
CA PHE A 131 16.38 -10.21 0.26
C PHE A 131 17.21 -9.62 -0.88
N PHE A 132 18.53 -9.45 -0.70
CA PHE A 132 19.45 -8.85 -1.69
C PHE A 132 20.61 -9.77 -2.09
N GLN A 133 20.51 -11.07 -1.78
CA GLN A 133 21.54 -12.08 -2.09
C GLN A 133 22.95 -11.72 -1.55
N GLY A 134 23.00 -10.91 -0.48
CA GLY A 134 24.25 -10.41 0.11
C GLY A 134 24.87 -9.20 -0.60
N ILE A 135 24.27 -8.71 -1.69
CA ILE A 135 24.79 -7.58 -2.51
C ILE A 135 23.80 -6.41 -2.51
N MET A 136 23.49 -5.91 -1.31
CA MET A 136 22.69 -4.70 -1.14
C MET A 136 23.52 -3.44 -1.39
N SER A 137 22.96 -2.47 -2.10
CA SER A 137 23.64 -1.20 -2.33
C SER A 137 23.85 -0.38 -1.05
N PRO A 138 24.95 0.40 -0.93
CA PRO A 138 25.23 1.26 0.21
C PRO A 138 24.11 2.22 0.62
N SER A 139 23.30 2.73 -0.32
CA SER A 139 22.23 3.68 -0.01
C SER A 139 21.12 3.04 0.84
N TRP A 140 20.83 1.75 0.65
CA TRP A 140 19.85 1.01 1.45
C TRP A 140 20.23 0.94 2.93
N TYR A 141 21.51 0.81 3.27
CA TYR A 141 21.96 0.80 4.68
C TYR A 141 21.58 2.11 5.38
N SER A 142 21.72 3.23 4.66
CA SER A 142 21.33 4.56 5.17
C SER A 142 19.81 4.70 5.31
N ASP A 143 19.04 4.17 4.36
CA ASP A 143 17.57 4.21 4.38
C ASP A 143 17.01 3.35 5.52
N ILE A 144 17.55 2.15 5.71
CA ILE A 144 17.13 1.24 6.79
C ILE A 144 17.43 1.86 8.16
N ASP A 145 18.61 2.46 8.35
CA ASP A 145 18.94 3.19 9.58
C ASP A 145 17.98 4.37 9.84
N LEU A 146 17.62 5.12 8.78
CA LEU A 146 16.62 6.17 8.87
C LEU A 146 15.24 5.63 9.23
N TRP A 147 14.83 4.48 8.69
CA TRP A 147 13.55 3.85 9.02
C TRP A 147 13.51 3.32 10.45
N PHE A 148 14.60 2.72 10.95
CA PHE A 148 14.72 2.36 12.36
C PHE A 148 14.52 3.59 13.26
N LYS A 149 15.12 4.73 12.92
CA LYS A 149 14.99 5.98 13.69
C LYS A 149 13.59 6.60 13.57
N LYS A 150 13.04 6.65 12.35
CA LYS A 150 11.76 7.29 12.04
C LYS A 150 10.59 6.54 12.68
N TYR A 151 10.57 5.21 12.56
CA TYR A 151 9.43 4.40 12.97
C TYR A 151 9.60 3.78 14.35
N ALA A 152 10.82 3.77 14.89
CA ALA A 152 11.17 3.11 16.15
C ALA A 152 10.73 1.64 16.20
N PHE A 153 10.82 0.95 15.05
CA PHE A 153 10.64 -0.50 14.96
C PHE A 153 11.79 -1.22 15.66
N ASP A 154 11.49 -2.34 16.27
CA ASP A 154 12.49 -3.32 16.67
C ASP A 154 13.05 -4.05 15.44
N GLU A 155 14.09 -4.85 15.67
CA GLU A 155 14.80 -5.58 14.64
C GLU A 155 13.91 -6.60 13.92
N GLU A 156 13.04 -7.29 14.65
CA GLU A 156 12.16 -8.33 14.12
C GLU A 156 11.07 -7.72 13.23
N VAL A 157 10.48 -6.60 13.61
CA VAL A 157 9.52 -5.85 12.80
C VAL A 157 10.18 -5.32 11.54
N MET A 158 11.41 -4.82 11.61
CA MET A 158 12.12 -4.38 10.39
C MET A 158 12.37 -5.54 9.43
N ILE A 159 12.81 -6.71 9.91
CA ILE A 159 12.97 -7.90 9.07
C ILE A 159 11.61 -8.34 8.50
N ALA A 160 10.56 -8.34 9.31
CA ALA A 160 9.21 -8.69 8.89
C ALA A 160 8.65 -7.73 7.82
N LEU A 161 8.98 -6.43 7.90
CA LEU A 161 8.63 -5.43 6.90
C LEU A 161 9.19 -5.80 5.53
N PHE A 162 10.49 -6.11 5.47
CA PHE A 162 11.13 -6.53 4.22
C PHE A 162 10.56 -7.86 3.73
N ARG A 163 10.36 -8.84 4.62
CA ARG A 163 9.72 -10.13 4.29
C ARG A 163 8.33 -9.94 3.69
N TYR A 164 7.51 -9.07 4.27
CA TYR A 164 6.17 -8.75 3.79
C TYR A 164 6.22 -8.15 2.38
N CYS A 165 7.13 -7.21 2.13
CA CYS A 165 7.27 -6.57 0.82
C CYS A 165 7.83 -7.54 -0.24
N PHE A 166 8.79 -8.38 0.15
CA PHE A 166 9.38 -9.42 -0.69
C PHE A 166 8.34 -10.45 -1.15
N ASN A 167 7.54 -10.98 -0.23
CA ASN A 167 6.49 -11.97 -0.53
C ASN A 167 5.39 -11.44 -1.47
N ARG A 168 5.30 -10.12 -1.64
CA ARG A 168 4.40 -9.44 -2.58
C ARG A 168 5.09 -9.00 -3.88
N SER A 169 6.34 -9.40 -4.08
CA SER A 169 7.17 -9.01 -5.22
C SER A 169 7.32 -7.49 -5.37
N ALA A 170 7.34 -6.76 -4.25
CA ALA A 170 7.34 -5.30 -4.21
C ALA A 170 8.45 -4.74 -3.30
N LEU A 171 9.70 -5.14 -3.55
CA LEU A 171 10.87 -4.73 -2.75
C LEU A 171 11.49 -3.40 -3.21
N HIS A 172 10.66 -2.41 -3.54
CA HIS A 172 11.13 -1.08 -3.91
C HIS A 172 10.83 -0.07 -2.79
N ARG A 173 11.67 0.96 -2.65
CA ARG A 173 11.66 1.92 -1.51
C ARG A 173 10.28 2.52 -1.22
N ASN A 174 9.58 2.98 -2.25
CA ASN A 174 8.26 3.60 -2.09
C ASN A 174 7.23 2.65 -1.47
N TYR A 175 7.24 1.37 -1.84
CA TYR A 175 6.29 0.40 -1.30
C TYR A 175 6.64 0.06 0.14
N ILE A 176 7.92 -0.21 0.43
CA ILE A 176 8.40 -0.47 1.78
C ILE A 176 8.03 0.68 2.71
N GLN A 177 8.27 1.93 2.28
CA GLN A 177 7.92 3.11 3.05
C GLN A 177 6.40 3.22 3.29
N ALA A 178 5.57 2.92 2.29
CA ALA A 178 4.11 2.95 2.45
C ALA A 178 3.62 1.90 3.48
N VAL A 179 4.18 0.69 3.45
CA VAL A 179 3.88 -0.36 4.43
C VAL A 179 4.37 0.05 5.83
N ALA A 180 5.58 0.60 5.93
CA ALA A 180 6.14 1.08 7.19
C ALA A 180 5.30 2.23 7.78
N ASP A 181 4.89 3.20 6.95
CA ASP A 181 4.00 4.29 7.38
C ASP A 181 2.65 3.74 7.86
N ALA A 182 2.11 2.70 7.23
CA ALA A 182 0.87 2.04 7.67
C ALA A 182 1.04 1.31 9.01
N TRP A 183 2.13 0.57 9.19
CA TRP A 183 2.43 -0.13 10.45
C TRP A 183 2.66 0.85 11.59
N PHE A 184 3.41 1.92 11.34
CA PHE A 184 3.65 2.99 12.29
C PHE A 184 2.35 3.70 12.72
N LYS A 185 1.43 3.99 11.77
CA LYS A 185 0.10 4.53 12.08
C LYS A 185 -0.75 3.62 12.97
N ASN A 186 -0.49 2.31 12.93
CA ASN A 186 -1.13 1.32 13.81
C ASN A 186 -0.36 1.10 15.13
N ASN A 187 0.59 1.99 15.45
CA ASN A 187 1.44 1.93 16.66
C ASN A 187 2.26 0.65 16.79
N ILE A 188 2.58 0.00 15.67
CA ILE A 188 3.42 -1.19 15.68
C ILE A 188 4.87 -0.78 15.91
N LYS A 189 5.51 -1.35 16.93
CA LYS A 189 6.95 -1.19 17.18
C LYS A 189 7.63 -2.51 17.46
N THR A 190 6.93 -3.43 18.11
CA THR A 190 7.46 -4.74 18.48
C THR A 190 6.83 -5.86 17.68
N PHE A 191 7.50 -7.03 17.62
CA PHE A 191 6.93 -8.21 16.98
C PHE A 191 5.55 -8.59 17.56
N ASN A 192 5.36 -8.47 18.87
CA ASN A 192 4.06 -8.69 19.52
C ASN A 192 2.96 -7.72 19.03
N ASP A 193 3.31 -6.46 18.72
CA ASP A 193 2.35 -5.51 18.17
C ASP A 193 1.96 -5.90 16.74
N LEU A 194 2.94 -6.38 15.96
CA LEU A 194 2.75 -6.84 14.59
C LEU A 194 1.87 -8.10 14.54
N ASP A 195 2.10 -9.06 15.44
CA ASP A 195 1.27 -10.26 15.56
C ASP A 195 -0.18 -9.90 15.90
N ARG A 196 -0.41 -9.04 16.89
CA ARG A 196 -1.76 -8.56 17.23
C ARG A 196 -2.42 -7.84 16.06
N TYR A 197 -1.66 -7.05 15.32
CA TYR A 197 -2.15 -6.39 14.12
C TYR A 197 -2.59 -7.42 13.06
N TYR A 198 -1.78 -8.46 12.80
CA TYR A 198 -2.14 -9.51 11.85
C TYR A 198 -3.33 -10.35 12.31
N GLU A 199 -3.43 -10.70 13.59
CA GLU A 199 -4.60 -11.39 14.14
C GLU A 199 -5.89 -10.58 13.92
N LYS A 200 -5.83 -9.25 14.16
CA LYS A 200 -6.96 -8.35 13.93
C LYS A 200 -7.35 -8.33 12.45
N GLN A 201 -6.38 -8.22 11.55
CA GLN A 201 -6.60 -8.22 10.10
C GLN A 201 -7.18 -9.56 9.61
N GLU A 202 -6.72 -10.68 10.14
CA GLU A 202 -7.24 -12.00 9.79
C GLU A 202 -8.70 -12.16 10.21
N LYS A 203 -9.04 -11.77 11.44
CA LYS A 203 -10.43 -11.77 11.94
C LYS A 203 -11.35 -10.94 11.06
N LEU A 204 -10.93 -9.73 10.70
CA LEU A 204 -11.69 -8.87 9.78
C LEU A 204 -11.83 -9.49 8.39
N ASN A 205 -10.78 -10.09 7.84
CA ASN A 205 -10.83 -10.76 6.54
C ASN A 205 -11.81 -11.95 6.52
N ILE A 206 -11.89 -12.70 7.63
CA ILE A 206 -12.89 -13.77 7.80
C ILE A 206 -14.30 -13.17 7.78
N LEU A 207 -14.52 -12.06 8.50
CA LEU A 207 -15.80 -11.34 8.50
C LEU A 207 -16.17 -10.83 7.11
N TYR A 208 -15.24 -10.18 6.39
CA TYR A 208 -15.45 -9.69 5.03
C TYR A 208 -15.88 -10.81 4.08
N LYS A 209 -15.17 -11.95 4.11
CA LYS A 209 -15.51 -13.12 3.30
C LYS A 209 -16.88 -13.69 3.65
N SER A 210 -17.19 -13.79 4.95
CA SER A 210 -18.48 -14.30 5.42
C SER A 210 -19.64 -13.41 4.98
N ILE A 211 -19.53 -12.10 5.19
CA ILE A 211 -20.56 -11.11 4.82
C ILE A 211 -20.72 -11.05 3.30
N SER A 212 -19.62 -10.97 2.54
CA SER A 212 -19.65 -10.99 1.08
C SER A 212 -20.37 -12.22 0.53
N LYS A 213 -20.06 -13.41 1.07
CA LYS A 213 -20.71 -14.67 0.68
C LYS A 213 -22.21 -14.66 1.01
N LYS A 214 -22.61 -14.16 2.19
CA LYS A 214 -24.02 -14.08 2.60
C LYS A 214 -24.83 -13.07 1.80
N LEU A 215 -24.20 -11.99 1.33
CA LEU A 215 -24.81 -11.03 0.40
C LEU A 215 -24.84 -11.53 -1.05
N GLY A 216 -24.21 -12.67 -1.35
CA GLY A 216 -24.13 -13.22 -2.70
C GLY A 216 -23.17 -12.44 -3.61
N TYR A 217 -22.24 -11.68 -3.04
CA TYR A 217 -21.26 -10.93 -3.82
C TYR A 217 -20.11 -11.84 -4.27
N ASN A 218 -19.95 -11.93 -5.58
CA ASN A 218 -18.81 -12.59 -6.23
C ASN A 218 -17.59 -11.66 -6.37
N ARG A 219 -17.74 -10.38 -6.04
CA ARG A 219 -16.67 -9.37 -6.00
C ARG A 219 -16.13 -9.22 -4.58
N GLN A 220 -14.94 -8.64 -4.46
CA GLN A 220 -14.45 -8.15 -3.17
C GLN A 220 -15.27 -6.94 -2.70
N LEU A 221 -15.34 -6.77 -1.38
CA LEU A 221 -15.91 -5.57 -0.78
C LEU A 221 -15.00 -4.37 -1.06
N THR A 222 -15.61 -3.22 -1.33
CA THR A 222 -14.91 -1.95 -1.47
C THR A 222 -14.38 -1.50 -0.11
N GLN A 223 -13.41 -0.57 -0.11
CA GLN A 223 -12.87 0.00 1.12
C GLN A 223 -13.96 0.66 1.99
N TYR A 224 -14.95 1.30 1.38
CA TYR A 224 -16.07 1.91 2.10
C TYR A 224 -17.00 0.87 2.74
N GLU A 225 -17.22 -0.27 2.08
CA GLU A 225 -18.00 -1.39 2.64
C GLU A 225 -17.23 -2.09 3.78
N GLN A 226 -15.91 -2.24 3.64
CA GLN A 226 -15.05 -2.77 4.70
C GLN A 226 -15.09 -1.89 5.95
N ALA A 227 -15.04 -0.56 5.78
CA ALA A 227 -15.10 0.40 6.90
C ALA A 227 -16.38 0.23 7.75
N TYR A 228 -17.52 -0.09 7.14
CA TYR A 228 -18.74 -0.41 7.90
C TYR A 228 -18.58 -1.66 8.75
N ILE A 229 -17.97 -2.72 8.21
CA ILE A 229 -17.76 -3.97 8.92
C ILE A 229 -16.73 -3.79 10.04
N GLU A 230 -15.68 -3.01 9.81
CA GLU A 230 -14.72 -2.61 10.85
C GLU A 230 -15.42 -1.90 11.99
N LYS A 231 -16.27 -0.90 11.69
CA LYS A 231 -17.07 -0.20 12.69
C LYS A 231 -17.93 -1.17 13.51
N TRP A 232 -18.63 -2.10 12.87
CA TRP A 232 -19.49 -3.05 13.59
C TRP A 232 -18.70 -4.04 14.44
N SER A 233 -17.53 -4.49 13.97
CA SER A 233 -16.73 -5.49 14.67
C SER A 233 -15.86 -4.89 15.77
N ILE A 234 -15.34 -3.68 15.57
CA ILE A 234 -14.34 -3.04 16.46
C ILE A 234 -15.02 -2.04 17.37
N ASP A 235 -15.78 -1.09 16.82
CA ASP A 235 -16.36 0.00 17.60
C ASP A 235 -17.59 -0.50 18.37
N PHE A 236 -18.42 -1.35 17.75
CA PHE A 236 -19.62 -1.92 18.39
C PHE A 236 -19.36 -3.27 19.07
N GLU A 237 -18.18 -3.86 18.89
CA GLU A 237 -17.81 -5.19 19.41
C GLU A 237 -18.82 -6.31 19.06
N PHE A 238 -19.54 -6.19 17.94
CA PHE A 238 -20.54 -7.18 17.55
C PHE A 238 -19.92 -8.46 16.99
N SER A 239 -20.44 -9.60 17.44
CA SER A 239 -20.10 -10.89 16.88
C SER A 239 -20.69 -11.07 15.48
N LEU A 240 -20.14 -12.01 14.70
CA LEU A 240 -20.68 -12.38 13.40
C LEU A 240 -22.17 -12.75 13.51
N ASP A 241 -22.58 -13.44 14.58
CA ASP A 241 -23.97 -13.85 14.78
C ASP A 241 -24.94 -12.67 14.84
N ILE A 242 -24.55 -11.57 15.51
CA ILE A 242 -25.35 -10.34 15.57
C ILE A 242 -25.47 -9.73 14.16
N ILE A 243 -24.36 -9.63 13.44
CA ILE A 243 -24.32 -9.10 12.08
C ILE A 243 -25.18 -9.97 11.14
N GLU A 244 -25.19 -11.29 11.33
CA GLU A 244 -26.02 -12.21 10.58
C GLU A 244 -27.52 -11.99 10.79
N ILE A 245 -27.94 -11.67 12.02
CA ILE A 245 -29.35 -11.34 12.30
C ILE A 245 -29.75 -10.08 11.53
N ALA A 246 -28.86 -9.07 11.50
CA ALA A 246 -29.08 -7.87 10.68
C ALA A 246 -29.20 -8.23 9.20
N LEU A 247 -28.25 -9.00 8.66
CA LEU A 247 -28.27 -9.47 7.27
C LEU A 247 -29.58 -10.18 6.92
N LYS A 248 -30.03 -11.16 7.73
CA LYS A 248 -31.30 -11.87 7.53
C LYS A 248 -32.53 -10.95 7.54
N LYS A 249 -32.50 -9.85 8.29
CA LYS A 249 -33.58 -8.84 8.28
C LYS A 249 -33.56 -7.99 7.02
N THR A 250 -32.38 -7.73 6.46
CA THR A 250 -32.23 -6.94 5.24
C THR A 250 -32.62 -7.68 3.97
N THR A 251 -32.48 -9.02 3.92
CA THR A 251 -32.90 -9.83 2.77
C THR A 251 -34.41 -9.85 2.52
N SER A 252 -35.21 -9.42 3.51
CA SER A 252 -36.66 -9.20 3.31
C SER A 252 -36.98 -7.95 2.45
N LYS A 253 -35.96 -7.18 2.05
CA LYS A 253 -36.07 -6.04 1.12
C LYS A 253 -35.41 -6.39 -0.22
N SER A 254 -35.96 -5.84 -1.31
CA SER A 254 -35.53 -6.13 -2.69
C SER A 254 -34.07 -5.77 -3.01
N ASN A 255 -33.38 -4.95 -2.19
CA ASN A 255 -31.99 -4.58 -2.41
C ASN A 255 -31.28 -4.25 -1.08
N PRO A 256 -30.57 -5.20 -0.45
CA PRO A 256 -29.79 -4.94 0.77
C PRO A 256 -28.65 -3.95 0.49
N ASN A 257 -28.63 -2.82 1.21
CA ASN A 257 -27.55 -1.82 1.16
C ASN A 257 -26.85 -1.74 2.53
N PHE A 258 -25.53 -1.58 2.52
CA PHE A 258 -24.69 -1.34 3.70
C PHE A 258 -25.16 -0.16 4.55
N ASP A 259 -25.69 0.91 3.95
CA ASP A 259 -26.23 2.04 4.72
C ASP A 259 -27.42 1.61 5.60
N TYR A 260 -28.26 0.71 5.08
CA TYR A 260 -29.41 0.19 5.83
C TYR A 260 -28.96 -0.77 6.93
N LEU A 261 -27.99 -1.64 6.64
CA LEU A 261 -27.37 -2.50 7.66
C LEU A 261 -26.74 -1.66 8.78
N ASN A 262 -26.00 -0.61 8.41
CA ASN A 262 -25.35 0.27 9.36
C ASN A 262 -26.36 0.99 10.26
N LYS A 263 -27.47 1.50 9.70
CA LYS A 263 -28.55 2.11 10.50
C LYS A 263 -29.16 1.13 11.49
N LEU A 264 -29.41 -0.11 11.06
CA LEU A 264 -29.98 -1.15 11.93
C LEU A 264 -29.02 -1.53 13.08
N LEU A 265 -27.75 -1.75 12.76
CA LEU A 265 -26.73 -2.12 13.74
C LEU A 265 -26.41 -0.95 14.69
N THR A 266 -26.43 0.29 14.20
CA THR A 266 -26.27 1.48 15.05
C THR A 266 -27.43 1.60 16.05
N ASP A 267 -28.69 1.39 15.63
CA ASP A 267 -29.84 1.39 16.56
C ASP A 267 -29.71 0.32 17.65
N TRP A 268 -29.18 -0.87 17.32
CA TRP A 268 -28.95 -1.92 18.31
C TRP A 268 -27.83 -1.57 19.29
N HIS A 269 -26.76 -0.97 18.78
CA HIS A 269 -25.64 -0.49 19.59
C HIS A 269 -26.08 0.64 20.55
N ASP A 270 -26.84 1.62 20.05
CA ASP A 270 -27.34 2.75 20.85
C ASP A 270 -28.33 2.31 21.94
N ARG A 271 -29.03 1.18 21.73
CA ARG A 271 -29.86 0.51 22.75
C ARG A 271 -29.05 -0.33 23.74
N GLY A 272 -27.74 -0.46 23.54
CA GLY A 272 -26.83 -1.21 24.40
C GLY A 272 -26.91 -2.72 24.24
N PHE A 273 -27.44 -3.24 23.13
CA PHE A 273 -27.53 -4.69 22.92
C PHE A 273 -26.14 -5.28 22.68
N LYS A 274 -25.76 -6.28 23.49
CA LYS A 274 -24.42 -6.91 23.41
C LYS A 274 -24.47 -8.39 23.03
N ASN A 275 -25.64 -9.01 23.06
CA ASN A 275 -25.79 -10.43 22.76
C ASN A 275 -27.01 -10.70 21.86
N VAL A 276 -26.99 -11.88 21.24
CA VAL A 276 -28.04 -12.35 20.35
C VAL A 276 -29.40 -12.43 21.05
N ALA A 277 -29.43 -12.86 22.32
CA ALA A 277 -30.68 -13.05 23.06
C ALA A 277 -31.46 -11.75 23.29
N GLU A 278 -30.76 -10.65 23.62
CA GLU A 278 -31.35 -9.31 23.76
C GLU A 278 -32.01 -8.84 22.46
N ILE A 279 -31.31 -9.03 21.34
CA ILE A 279 -31.80 -8.66 20.01
C ILE A 279 -33.02 -9.50 19.63
N GLU A 280 -32.97 -10.82 19.83
CA GLU A 280 -34.10 -11.71 19.52
C GLU A 280 -35.33 -11.42 20.40
N SER A 281 -35.11 -11.13 21.68
CA SER A 281 -36.17 -10.71 22.61
C SER A 281 -36.82 -9.40 22.14
N PHE A 282 -36.01 -8.39 21.82
CA PHE A 282 -36.49 -7.11 21.30
C PHE A 282 -37.30 -7.28 19.99
N LEU A 283 -36.79 -8.08 19.05
CA LEU A 283 -37.46 -8.37 17.79
C LEU A 283 -38.79 -9.13 18.00
N SER A 284 -38.85 -10.01 18.99
CA SER A 284 -40.07 -10.73 19.36
C SER A 284 -41.11 -9.80 19.98
N GLN A 285 -40.68 -8.90 20.88
CA GLN A 285 -41.54 -7.87 21.46
C GLN A 285 -42.10 -6.91 20.40
N LEU A 286 -41.28 -6.49 19.42
CA LEU A 286 -41.74 -5.68 18.30
C LEU A 286 -42.79 -6.41 17.45
N LYS A 287 -42.60 -7.71 17.19
CA LYS A 287 -43.57 -8.53 16.46
C LYS A 287 -44.89 -8.64 17.22
N GLN A 288 -44.84 -8.80 18.55
CA GLN A 288 -46.03 -8.86 19.39
C GLN A 288 -46.77 -7.52 19.43
N LYS A 289 -46.07 -6.41 19.70
CA LYS A 289 -46.68 -5.06 19.67
C LYS A 289 -47.37 -4.76 18.33
N ARG A 290 -46.78 -5.16 17.21
CA ARG A 290 -47.41 -5.01 15.87
C ARG A 290 -48.68 -5.86 15.71
N LYS A 291 -48.73 -7.06 16.29
CA LYS A 291 -49.95 -7.88 16.29
C LYS A 291 -51.02 -7.23 17.16
N ASP A 292 -50.65 -6.76 18.35
CA ASP A 292 -51.59 -6.14 19.29
C ASP A 292 -52.20 -4.86 18.70
N ILE A 293 -51.41 -4.03 18.01
CA ILE A 293 -51.89 -2.84 17.27
C ILE A 293 -52.91 -3.24 16.19
N LYS A 294 -52.62 -4.27 15.38
CA LYS A 294 -53.55 -4.74 14.34
C LYS A 294 -54.86 -5.28 14.91
N VAL A 295 -54.82 -5.92 16.08
CA VAL A 295 -56.01 -6.40 16.77
C VAL A 295 -56.82 -5.23 17.33
N LEU A 296 -56.17 -4.22 17.89
CA LEU A 296 -56.82 -2.99 18.36
C LEU A 296 -57.48 -2.21 17.21
N GLU A 297 -56.79 -2.04 16.08
CA GLU A 297 -57.36 -1.43 14.87
C GLU A 297 -58.64 -2.16 14.41
N LYS A 298 -58.60 -3.50 14.38
CA LYS A 298 -59.75 -4.32 14.00
C LYS A 298 -60.92 -4.24 14.97
N ASN A 299 -60.65 -4.12 16.27
CA ASN A 299 -61.66 -4.06 17.32
C ASN A 299 -62.25 -2.66 17.54
N SER A 300 -61.50 -1.60 17.23
CA SER A 300 -61.94 -0.20 17.43
C SER A 300 -63.01 0.30 16.46
N GLY A 301 -63.42 -0.49 15.46
CA GLY A 301 -64.53 -0.16 14.56
C GLY A 301 -64.35 1.14 13.76
N TYR A 302 -63.16 1.72 13.74
CA TYR A 302 -62.89 2.95 13.00
C TYR A 302 -62.87 2.63 11.51
N LYS A 303 -63.91 3.05 10.79
CA LYS A 303 -63.89 3.11 9.32
C LYS A 303 -62.70 3.98 8.93
N ASN A 304 -61.75 3.39 8.21
CA ASN A 304 -60.73 4.13 7.49
C ASN A 304 -61.43 5.10 6.54
N TYR A 305 -61.59 6.36 6.95
CA TYR A 305 -61.60 7.44 5.99
C TYR A 305 -60.30 7.32 5.19
N GLU A 306 -60.35 7.51 3.87
CA GLU A 306 -59.14 7.52 3.05
C GLU A 306 -58.16 8.55 3.61
N GLN A 307 -57.22 8.08 4.42
CA GLN A 307 -56.04 8.83 4.78
C GLN A 307 -55.24 9.00 3.50
N ARG A 308 -54.90 10.26 3.20
CA ARG A 308 -54.08 10.64 2.05
C ARG A 308 -52.96 9.63 1.87
N LYS A 309 -52.89 8.99 0.70
CA LYS A 309 -51.71 8.23 0.28
C LYS A 309 -50.54 9.20 0.29
N TYR A 310 -49.71 9.13 1.32
CA TYR A 310 -48.40 9.74 1.26
C TYR A 310 -47.53 8.79 0.46
N ASP A 311 -47.41 9.05 -0.84
CA ASP A 311 -46.53 8.32 -1.77
C ASP A 311 -45.03 8.51 -1.47
N ASN A 312 -44.68 9.07 -0.31
CA ASN A 312 -43.28 9.25 0.03
C ASN A 312 -43.01 9.19 1.54
N LEU A 313 -42.72 7.98 2.03
CA LEU A 313 -42.18 7.73 3.38
C LEU A 313 -40.78 8.32 3.57
N ASP A 314 -40.11 8.81 2.51
CA ASP A 314 -38.85 9.55 2.63
C ASP A 314 -39.04 10.96 3.24
N SER A 315 -40.28 11.49 3.24
CA SER A 315 -40.57 12.82 3.78
C SER A 315 -40.68 12.89 5.31
N LEU A 316 -40.72 11.75 6.02
CA LEU A 316 -40.81 11.71 7.48
C LEU A 316 -39.46 11.72 8.21
N TYR A 317 -38.34 11.57 7.48
CA TYR A 317 -36.99 11.63 8.06
C TYR A 317 -36.18 12.85 7.59
N ALA A 318 -36.79 13.74 6.82
CA ALA A 318 -36.21 15.03 6.43
C ALA A 318 -36.39 16.09 7.53
N ASN A 319 -36.01 15.77 8.78
CA ASN A 319 -35.75 16.74 9.83
C ASN A 319 -35.03 16.10 11.02
N PHE A 320 -33.73 15.85 10.84
CA PHE A 320 -32.75 15.99 11.91
C PHE A 320 -31.48 16.59 11.30
N ASN A 321 -31.58 17.87 10.93
CA ASN A 321 -30.44 18.78 10.98
C ASN A 321 -30.63 19.66 12.21
N LEU A 322 -29.82 19.41 13.22
CA LEU A 322 -29.09 20.45 13.94
C LEU A 322 -27.74 19.86 14.33
#